data_AF-A0A835INE5-F1
#
_entry.id   AF-A0A835INE5-F1
#
_cell.length_a   1.000
_cell.length_b   1.000
_cell.length_c   1.000
_cell.angle_alpha   90.00
_cell.angle_beta   90.00
_cell.angle_gamma   90.00
#
_symmetry.space_group_name_H-M   'P 1'
#
loop_
_entity.id
_entity.type
_entity.pdbx_description
1 polymer ?
#
loop_
_entity_poly.entity_id
_entity_poly.type
_entity_poly.pdbx_seq_one_letter_code
_entity_poly.pdbx_strand_id
1 'polypeptide(L)'
;MDVASAFDFRMMVPDRTLKKKREGSIEDHARELLEVKDLIESEQWHDAQKELRRSSSYLKQDIYTLIQAKPGSEKPPLRLLYSKLFNNVTRVSSQMSYLSLEFFGLRF
;
A
#
# COMPACT_ATOMS: atom_id res chain seq x y z
N MET A 1 -19.84 24.43 50.07
CA MET A 1 -20.24 23.93 48.75
C MET A 1 -19.88 25.00 47.74
N ASP A 2 -18.89 24.76 46.89
CA ASP A 2 -19.05 25.06 45.47
C ASP A 2 -18.06 24.21 44.67
N VAL A 3 -18.57 23.54 43.66
CA VAL A 3 -17.90 22.53 42.86
C VAL A 3 -17.47 23.16 41.56
N ALA A 4 -16.18 23.43 41.40
CA ALA A 4 -15.58 23.70 40.11
C ALA A 4 -14.54 22.62 39.83
N SER A 5 -15.04 21.42 39.48
CA SER A 5 -14.21 20.39 38.85
C SER A 5 -13.86 20.90 37.47
N ALA A 6 -12.70 21.56 37.36
CA ALA A 6 -12.09 21.87 36.08
C ALA A 6 -11.82 20.53 35.37
N PHE A 7 -12.66 20.20 34.40
CA PHE A 7 -12.39 19.13 33.45
C PHE A 7 -11.12 19.49 32.69
N ASP A 8 -9.97 19.02 33.19
CA ASP A 8 -8.71 19.05 32.48
C ASP A 8 -8.79 18.03 31.34
N PHE A 9 -9.45 18.43 30.25
CA PHE A 9 -9.25 17.79 28.95
C PHE A 9 -7.87 18.20 28.44
N ARG A 10 -6.83 17.67 29.09
CA ARG A 10 -5.51 17.56 28.49
C ARG A 10 -5.64 16.50 27.39
N MET A 11 -6.21 16.95 26.28
CA MET A 11 -6.41 16.21 25.05
C MET A 11 -5.16 15.38 24.79
N MET A 12 -5.32 14.06 24.84
CA MET A 12 -4.37 13.14 24.20
C MET A 12 -4.10 13.71 22.82
N VAL A 13 -2.86 14.08 22.53
CA VAL A 13 -2.43 14.62 21.24
C VAL A 13 -2.86 13.61 20.16
N PRO A 14 -4.01 13.81 19.47
CA PRO A 14 -4.59 12.75 18.63
C PRO A 14 -3.68 12.51 17.42
N ASP A 15 -2.96 13.55 17.04
CA ASP A 15 -2.17 13.63 15.83
C ASP A 15 -1.00 12.61 15.79
N ARG A 16 -0.31 12.37 16.92
CA ARG A 16 0.81 11.42 16.96
C ARG A 16 0.35 9.96 16.88
N THR A 17 -0.70 9.59 17.61
CA THR A 17 -1.23 8.22 17.62
C THR A 17 -1.88 7.87 16.28
N LEU A 18 -2.63 8.81 15.69
CA LEU A 18 -3.23 8.63 14.36
C LEU A 18 -2.16 8.54 13.27
N LYS A 19 -1.12 9.38 13.33
CA LYS A 19 0.00 9.32 12.37
C LYS A 19 0.76 8.00 12.45
N LYS A 20 1.10 7.55 13.66
CA LYS A 20 1.79 6.26 13.86
C LYS A 20 0.95 5.06 13.42
N LYS A 21 -0.37 5.11 13.66
CA LYS A 21 -1.31 4.07 13.18
C LYS A 21 -1.40 4.05 11.65
N ARG A 22 -1.36 5.21 11.00
CA ARG A 22 -1.30 5.31 9.54
C ARG A 22 0.02 4.80 9.00
N GLU A 23 1.16 5.18 9.57
CA GLU A 23 2.49 4.69 9.17
C GLU A 23 2.58 3.16 9.30
N GLY A 24 2.08 2.59 10.40
CA GLY A 24 2.01 1.13 10.57
C GLY A 24 1.15 0.44 9.49
N SER A 25 0.00 1.02 9.15
CA SER A 25 -0.86 0.50 8.07
C SER A 25 -0.17 0.47 6.70
N ILE A 26 0.73 1.42 6.44
CA ILE A 26 1.45 1.52 5.15
C ILE A 26 2.57 0.50 5.08
N GLU A 27 3.29 0.31 6.19
CA GLU A 27 4.31 -0.74 6.31
C GLU A 27 3.68 -2.13 6.17
N ASP A 28 2.48 -2.32 6.71
CA ASP A 28 1.73 -3.57 6.58
C ASP A 28 1.31 -3.82 5.12
N HIS A 29 0.70 -2.85 4.44
CA HIS A 29 0.36 -2.99 3.01
C HIS A 29 1.60 -3.17 2.12
N ALA A 30 2.74 -2.59 2.49
CA ALA A 30 4.00 -2.81 1.79
C ALA A 30 4.54 -4.23 2.01
N ARG A 31 4.34 -4.80 3.20
CA ARG A 31 4.70 -6.19 3.52
C ARG A 31 3.82 -7.18 2.77
N GLU A 32 2.51 -6.96 2.74
CA GLU A 32 1.55 -7.77 1.95
C GLU A 32 1.95 -7.83 0.46
N LEU A 33 2.46 -6.72 -0.10
CA LEU A 33 2.96 -6.71 -1.48
C LEU A 33 4.16 -7.64 -1.70
N LEU A 34 5.00 -7.85 -0.67
CA LEU A 34 6.18 -8.72 -0.74
C LEU A 34 5.82 -10.20 -0.55
N GLU A 35 4.75 -10.50 0.18
CA GLU A 35 4.26 -11.87 0.43
C GLU A 35 3.78 -12.59 -0.85
N VAL A 36 3.52 -11.83 -1.93
CA VAL A 36 3.28 -12.37 -3.27
C VAL A 36 4.42 -13.28 -3.74
N LYS A 37 5.64 -13.09 -3.20
CA LYS A 37 6.82 -13.90 -3.56
C LYS A 37 6.60 -15.40 -3.35
N ASP A 38 5.94 -15.82 -2.27
CA ASP A 38 5.74 -17.24 -1.98
C ASP A 38 4.81 -17.91 -3.01
N LEU A 39 3.81 -17.15 -3.50
CA LEU A 39 2.91 -17.58 -4.58
C LEU A 39 3.65 -17.68 -5.93
N ILE A 40 4.58 -16.76 -6.20
CA ILE A 40 5.46 -16.79 -7.38
C ILE A 40 6.38 -18.02 -7.34
N GLU A 41 7.04 -18.26 -6.21
CA GLU A 41 7.96 -19.40 -6.05
C GLU A 41 7.23 -20.75 -6.15
N SER A 42 5.94 -20.77 -5.81
CA SER A 42 5.05 -21.94 -5.97
C SER A 42 4.34 -22.00 -7.32
N GLU A 43 4.69 -21.12 -8.28
CA GLU A 43 4.09 -21.02 -9.62
C GLU A 43 2.55 -20.83 -9.64
N GLN A 44 1.98 -20.30 -8.56
CA GLN A 44 0.55 -20.02 -8.44
C GLN A 44 0.21 -18.68 -9.12
N TRP A 45 0.39 -18.59 -10.44
CA TRP A 45 0.37 -17.33 -11.20
C TRP A 45 -0.93 -16.54 -11.08
N HIS A 46 -2.08 -17.23 -11.09
CA HIS A 46 -3.39 -16.59 -10.94
C HIS A 46 -3.56 -15.94 -9.56
N ASP A 47 -3.25 -16.69 -8.50
CA ASP A 47 -3.37 -16.21 -7.13
C ASP A 47 -2.32 -15.15 -6.81
N ALA A 48 -1.08 -15.33 -7.28
CA ALA A 48 -0.02 -14.32 -7.20
C ALA A 48 -0.45 -13.01 -7.84
N GLN A 49 -1.06 -13.07 -9.03
CA GLN A 49 -1.57 -11.88 -9.72
C GLN A 49 -2.70 -11.21 -8.93
N LYS A 50 -3.65 -12.00 -8.43
CA LYS A 50 -4.79 -11.49 -7.66
C LYS A 50 -4.30 -10.78 -6.40
N GLU A 51 -3.39 -11.39 -5.66
CA GLU A 51 -2.86 -10.84 -4.42
C GLU A 51 -1.99 -9.60 -4.68
N LEU A 52 -1.15 -9.61 -5.71
CA LEU A 52 -0.37 -8.44 -6.14
C LEU A 52 -1.27 -7.25 -6.46
N ARG A 53 -2.38 -7.46 -7.17
CA ARG A 53 -3.33 -6.38 -7.50
C ARG A 53 -4.07 -5.86 -6.28
N ARG A 54 -4.43 -6.74 -5.36
CA ARG A 54 -5.11 -6.38 -4.11
C ARG A 54 -4.21 -5.53 -3.21
N SER A 55 -3.06 -6.07 -2.80
CA SER A 55 -2.10 -5.40 -1.91
C SER A 55 -1.60 -4.08 -2.51
N SER A 56 -1.30 -4.05 -3.82
CA SER A 56 -0.87 -2.82 -4.48
C SER A 56 -1.94 -1.74 -4.54
N SER A 57 -3.24 -2.09 -4.60
CA SER A 57 -4.33 -1.11 -4.59
C SER A 57 -4.38 -0.33 -3.27
N TYR A 58 -4.24 -1.03 -2.14
CA TYR A 58 -4.19 -0.39 -0.82
C TYR A 58 -2.95 0.50 -0.67
N LEU A 59 -1.78 -0.04 -1.00
CA LEU A 59 -0.52 0.70 -0.92
C LEU A 59 -0.53 1.95 -1.82
N LYS A 60 -1.18 1.88 -2.98
CA LYS A 60 -1.32 3.01 -3.91
C LYS A 60 -2.10 4.16 -3.28
N GLN A 61 -3.23 3.87 -2.66
CA GLN A 61 -4.06 4.88 -2.00
C GLN A 61 -3.30 5.56 -0.85
N ASP A 62 -2.58 4.76 -0.07
CA ASP A 62 -1.84 5.24 1.08
C ASP A 62 -0.64 6.11 0.71
N ILE A 63 0.21 5.64 -0.20
CA ILE A 63 1.38 6.41 -0.65
C ILE A 63 0.91 7.70 -1.31
N TYR A 64 -0.18 7.68 -2.09
CA TYR A 64 -0.70 8.89 -2.71
C TYR A 64 -1.17 9.90 -1.65
N THR A 65 -1.87 9.44 -0.61
CA THR A 65 -2.27 10.28 0.54
C THR A 65 -1.06 10.89 1.24
N LEU A 66 0.00 10.10 1.50
CA LEU A 66 1.24 10.59 2.08
C LEU A 66 1.89 11.68 1.21
N ILE A 67 1.98 11.46 -0.10
CA ILE A 67 2.54 12.43 -1.04
C ILE A 67 1.75 13.74 -1.00
N GLN A 68 0.42 13.68 -0.91
CA GLN A 68 -0.39 14.89 -0.87
C GLN A 68 -0.19 15.72 0.40
N ALA A 69 0.13 15.07 1.52
CA ALA A 69 0.42 15.72 2.79
C ALA A 69 1.82 16.41 2.85
N LYS A 70 2.69 16.19 1.86
CA LYS A 70 4.04 16.78 1.83
C LYS A 70 4.08 18.21 1.27
N PRO A 71 5.11 19.01 1.61
CA PRO A 71 5.36 20.31 0.97
C PRO A 71 5.51 20.18 -0.55
N GLY A 72 5.13 21.23 -1.28
CA GLY A 72 5.12 21.22 -2.75
C GLY A 72 6.48 20.87 -3.40
N SER A 73 7.58 21.26 -2.78
CA SER A 73 8.95 20.95 -3.24
C SER A 73 9.31 19.46 -3.15
N GLU A 74 8.73 18.72 -2.20
CA GLU A 74 8.96 17.28 -2.01
C GLU A 74 8.06 16.42 -2.91
N LYS A 75 6.95 16.96 -3.43
CA LYS A 75 5.99 16.19 -4.23
C LYS A 75 6.56 15.63 -5.54
N PRO A 76 7.34 16.37 -6.36
CA PRO A 76 7.85 15.86 -7.63
C PRO A 76 8.72 14.59 -7.50
N PRO A 77 9.77 14.53 -6.66
CA PRO A 77 10.56 13.31 -6.53
C PRO A 77 9.75 12.15 -5.95
N LEU A 78 8.81 12.39 -5.02
CA LEU A 78 7.95 11.34 -4.47
C LEU A 78 6.96 10.78 -5.50
N ARG A 79 6.38 11.64 -6.34
CA ARG A 79 5.52 11.21 -7.46
C ARG A 79 6.29 10.35 -8.45
N LEU A 80 7.55 10.68 -8.73
CA LEU A 80 8.41 9.86 -9.59
C LEU A 80 8.63 8.45 -8.99
N LEU A 81 8.92 8.35 -7.70
CA LEU A 81 9.08 7.06 -7.01
C LEU A 81 7.78 6.26 -7.02
N TYR A 82 6.66 6.91 -6.71
CA TYR A 82 5.32 6.32 -6.79
C TYR A 82 5.03 5.75 -8.19
N SER A 83 5.26 6.54 -9.25
CA SER A 83 5.06 6.08 -10.63
C SER A 83 5.97 4.89 -10.96
N LYS A 84 7.26 4.93 -10.59
CA LYS A 84 8.19 3.82 -10.83
C LYS A 84 7.73 2.53 -10.15
N LEU A 85 7.31 2.61 -8.89
CA LEU A 85 6.82 1.46 -8.12
C LEU A 85 5.62 0.82 -8.80
N PHE A 86 4.55 1.58 -9.07
CA PHE A 86 3.30 1.02 -9.58
C PHE A 86 3.37 0.66 -11.07
N ASN A 87 4.29 1.27 -11.84
CA ASN A 87 4.60 0.78 -13.18
C ASN A 87 5.25 -0.61 -13.14
N ASN A 88 6.16 -0.86 -12.19
CA ASN A 88 6.75 -2.19 -12.01
C ASN A 88 5.70 -3.22 -11.57
N VAL A 89 4.82 -2.87 -10.63
CA VAL A 89 3.68 -3.74 -10.24
C VAL A 89 2.83 -4.08 -11.45
N THR A 90 2.51 -3.10 -12.29
CA THR A 90 1.70 -3.31 -13.51
C THR A 90 2.37 -4.29 -14.46
N ARG A 91 3.68 -4.13 -14.70
CA ARG A 91 4.47 -5.02 -15.55
C ARG A 91 4.47 -6.47 -15.04
N VAL A 92 4.72 -6.66 -13.74
CA VAL A 92 4.73 -7.99 -13.11
C VAL A 92 3.33 -8.62 -13.17
N SER A 93 2.28 -7.87 -12.84
CA SER A 93 0.89 -8.33 -12.97
C SER A 93 0.58 -8.78 -14.41
N SER A 94 0.98 -8.01 -15.42
CA SER A 94 0.79 -8.40 -16.82
C SER A 94 1.54 -9.67 -17.18
N GLN A 95 2.78 -9.83 -16.72
CA GLN A 95 3.57 -11.06 -16.92
C GLN A 95 2.89 -12.29 -16.30
N MET A 96 2.41 -12.19 -15.06
CA MET A 96 1.64 -13.26 -14.40
C MET A 96 0.37 -13.63 -15.18
N SER A 97 -0.28 -12.65 -15.82
CA SER A 97 -1.42 -12.88 -16.71
C SER A 97 -1.04 -13.76 -17.90
N TYR A 98 0.09 -13.46 -18.56
CA TYR A 98 0.58 -14.25 -19.68
C TYR A 98 0.95 -15.67 -19.24
N LEU A 99 1.69 -15.82 -18.15
CA LEU A 99 2.06 -17.14 -17.61
C LEU A 99 0.81 -17.94 -17.24
N SER A 100 -0.18 -17.33 -16.60
CA SER A 100 -1.46 -17.98 -16.33
C SER A 100 -2.16 -18.45 -17.63
N LEU A 101 -2.12 -17.68 -18.71
CA LEU A 101 -2.74 -18.10 -19.98
C LEU A 101 -1.96 -19.24 -20.66
N GLU A 102 -0.64 -19.19 -20.63
CA GLU A 102 0.24 -20.22 -21.19
C GLU A 102 0.07 -21.58 -20.49
N PHE A 103 0.02 -21.60 -19.16
CA PHE A 103 -0.11 -22.83 -18.36
C PHE A 103 -1.53 -23.41 -18.36
N PHE A 104 -2.57 -22.58 -18.48
CA PHE A 104 -3.97 -23.03 -18.52
C PHE A 104 -4.50 -23.32 -19.94
N GLY A 105 -3.62 -23.40 -20.95
CA GLY A 105 -3.93 -24.02 -22.25
C GLY A 105 -4.82 -23.23 -23.20
N LEU A 106 -5.05 -21.93 -22.96
CA LEU A 106 -5.75 -21.05 -23.90
C LEU A 106 -4.77 -20.47 -24.93
N ARG A 107 -4.19 -21.32 -25.79
CA ARG A 107 -3.56 -20.88 -27.04
C ARG A 107 -4.64 -20.80 -28.12
N PHE A 108 -4.83 -19.60 -28.68
CA PHE A 108 -5.37 -19.43 -30.03
C PHE A 108 -4.21 -19.34 -31.01
#